data_AF-A0A094SAH6-F1
#
_entry.id   AF-A0A094SAH6-F1
#
_cell.length_a   1.000
_cell.length_b   1.000
_cell.length_c   1.000
_cell.angle_alpha   90.00
_cell.angle_beta   90.00
_cell.angle_gamma   90.00
#
_symmetry.space_group_name_H-M   'P 1'
#
loop_
_entity.id
_entity.type
_entity.pdbx_description
1 polymer ?
#
loop_
_entity_poly.entity_id
_entity_poly.type
_entity_poly.pdbx_seq_one_letter_code
_entity_poly.pdbx_strand_id
1 'polypeptide(L)' 'MPVKSVTVRVPAKVNLQLSVGPKEPDGYHNLVSVFQAISIFDDVTI' A
#
# COMPACT_ATOMS: atom_id res chain seq x y z
N MET A 1 30.72 -15.17 2.72
CA MET A 1 29.67 -15.97 3.40
C MET A 1 28.33 -15.38 2.97
N PRO A 2 27.34 -16.18 2.54
CA PRO A 2 26.04 -15.63 2.17
C PRO A 2 25.37 -15.01 3.40
N VAL A 3 24.63 -13.92 3.19
CA VAL A 3 23.76 -13.35 4.22
C VAL A 3 22.75 -14.42 4.62
N LYS A 4 22.66 -14.72 5.92
CA LYS A 4 21.84 -15.81 6.45
C LYS A 4 20.35 -15.47 6.56
N SER A 5 20.02 -14.18 6.65
CA SER A 5 18.64 -13.67 6.63
C SER A 5 18.61 -12.19 6.30
N VAL A 6 17.52 -11.73 5.69
CA VAL A 6 17.26 -10.32 5.38
C VAL A 6 15.93 -9.92 5.98
N THR A 7 15.91 -8.85 6.78
CA THR A 7 14.68 -8.26 7.32
C THR A 7 14.40 -6.92 6.65
N VAL A 8 13.15 -6.72 6.20
CA VAL A 8 12.67 -5.47 5.59
C VAL A 8 11.47 -4.96 6.36
N ARG A 9 11.46 -3.65 6.64
CA ARG A 9 10.36 -2.94 7.28
C ARG A 9 9.43 -2.33 6.23
N VAL A 10 8.15 -2.68 6.25
CA VAL A 10 7.15 -2.24 5.27
C VAL A 10 6.10 -1.36 5.95
N PRO A 11 5.93 -0.09 5.53
CA PRO A 11 4.94 0.80 6.12
C PRO A 11 3.51 0.48 5.65
N ALA A 12 2.56 0.61 6.57
CA ALA A 12 1.15 0.71 6.26
C ALA A 12 0.84 2.07 5.61
N LYS A 13 -0.30 2.16 4.91
CA LYS A 13 -0.80 3.41 4.35
C LYS A 13 -2.21 3.74 4.83
N VAL A 14 -2.53 5.02 4.78
CA VAL A 14 -3.91 5.52 4.80
C VAL A 14 -4.16 6.33 3.53
N ASN A 15 -5.42 6.48 3.16
CA ASN A 15 -5.83 7.40 2.10
C ASN A 15 -6.28 8.69 2.78
N LEU A 16 -5.51 9.77 2.67
CA LEU A 16 -5.93 11.08 3.22
C LEU A 16 -7.09 11.69 2.43
N GLN A 17 -7.20 11.28 1.17
CA GLN A 17 -8.30 11.60 0.27
C GLN A 17 -8.56 10.38 -0.60
N LEU A 18 -9.83 10.10 -0.88
CA LEU A 18 -10.26 9.10 -1.85
C LEU A 18 -11.52 9.60 -2.56
N SER A 19 -11.45 9.71 -3.88
CA SER A 19 -12.60 9.95 -4.75
C SER A 19 -12.83 8.72 -5.62
N VAL A 20 -14.10 8.33 -5.72
CA VAL A 20 -14.54 7.20 -6.51
C VAL A 20 -15.38 7.73 -7.67
N GLY A 21 -14.96 7.43 -8.90
CA GLY A 21 -15.71 7.74 -10.12
C GLY A 21 -16.96 6.86 -10.31
N PRO A 22 -17.73 7.07 -11.38
CA PRO A 22 -18.84 6.18 -11.72
C PRO A 22 -18.36 4.75 -11.98
N LYS A 23 -19.27 3.78 -11.88
CA LYS A 23 -18.99 2.39 -12.24
C LYS A 23 -18.82 2.25 -13.75
N GLU A 24 -17.78 1.56 -14.17
CA GLU A 24 -17.44 1.33 -15.57
C GLU A 24 -18.01 -0.01 -16.09
N PRO A 25 -18.08 -0.20 -17.41
CA PRO A 25 -18.66 -1.41 -18.00
C PRO A 25 -17.92 -2.72 -17.63
N ASP A 26 -16.64 -2.63 -17.29
CA ASP A 26 -15.83 -3.76 -16.82
C ASP A 26 -16.07 -4.10 -15.34
N GLY A 27 -16.87 -3.28 -14.64
CA GLY A 27 -17.21 -3.45 -13.24
C GLY A 27 -16.33 -2.70 -12.26
N TYR A 28 -15.31 -1.97 -12.72
CA TYR A 28 -14.40 -1.19 -11.89
C TYR A 28 -14.79 0.29 -11.79
N HIS A 29 -14.04 1.04 -10.98
CA HIS A 29 -14.17 2.48 -10.82
C HIS A 29 -12.81 3.14 -10.97
N ASN A 30 -12.74 4.23 -11.72
CA ASN A 30 -11.59 5.12 -11.66
C ASN A 30 -11.48 5.74 -10.25
N LEU A 31 -10.28 5.71 -9.68
CA LEU A 31 -9.99 6.24 -8.34
C LEU A 31 -8.95 7.37 -8.43
N VAL A 32 -9.18 8.42 -7.64
CA VAL A 32 -8.15 9.42 -7.30
C VAL A 32 -7.93 9.33 -5.81
N SER A 33 -6.68 9.19 -5.38
CA SER A 33 -6.33 8.98 -3.98
C SER A 33 -5.01 9.64 -3.63
N VAL A 34 -4.92 10.22 -2.43
CA VAL A 34 -3.65 10.64 -1.82
C VAL A 34 -3.22 9.57 -0.82
N PHE A 35 -2.20 8.81 -1.18
CA PHE A 35 -1.62 7.79 -0.30
C PHE A 35 -0.59 8.40 0.65
N GLN A 36 -0.76 8.13 1.93
CA GLN A 36 0.20 8.52 2.96
C GLN A 36 0.69 7.26 3.69
N ALA A 37 1.99 6.99 3.62
CA ALA A 37 2.62 6.00 4.47
C ALA A 37 2.65 6.51 5.93
N ILE A 38 2.35 5.64 6.89
CA ILE A 38 2.32 5.98 8.31
C ILE A 38 3.28 5.10 9.10
N SER A 39 3.58 5.48 10.34
CA SER A 39 4.56 4.80 11.19
C SER A 39 4.04 3.50 11.83
N ILE A 40 3.18 2.77 11.13
CA ILE A 40 2.74 1.40 11.47
C ILE A 40 3.40 0.49 10.46
N PHE A 41 4.05 -0.58 10.90
CA PHE A 41 4.89 -1.40 10.05
C PHE A 41 4.72 -2.88 10.30
N ASP A 42 4.92 -3.65 9.24
CA ASP A 42 5.28 -5.07 9.31
C ASP A 42 6.80 -5.23 9.09
N ASP A 43 7.44 -6.13 9.83
CA ASP A 43 8.83 -6.53 9.59
C ASP A 43 8.84 -7.94 8.98
N VAL A 44 9.29 -8.05 7.72
CA VAL A 44 9.31 -9.31 6.96
C VAL A 44 10.73 -9.84 6.87
N THR A 45 10.95 -11.09 7.26
CA THR A 45 12.27 -11.75 7.22
C THR A 45 12.26 -12.95 6.28
N ILE A 46 13.29 -13.06 5.44
CA ILE A 46 13.56 -14.22 4.58
C ILE A 46 14.95 -14.80 4.84
#